data_AF-A0A2M7GCZ6-F1
#
_entry.id   AF-A0A2M7GCZ6-F1
#
_cell.length_a   1.000
_cell.length_b   1.000
_cell.length_c   1.000
_cell.angle_alpha   90.00
_cell.angle_beta   90.00
_cell.angle_gamma   90.00
#
_symmetry.space_group_name_H-M   'P 1'
#
loop_
_entity.id
_entity.type
_entity.pdbx_description
1 polymer ?
#
loop_
_entity_poly.entity_id
_entity_poly.type
_entity_poly.pdbx_seq_one_letter_code
_entity_poly.pdbx_strand_id
1 'polypeptide(L)'
;MSREHNSPDLLSEFLRYLVNHEQAEDQSLPSLADLSQELGVGIAALREQLEVARALGLVEVRPRIGIRRKAYSFLPAVRQSLAYALALDKTHFQAFADLRKHIEMTYWHEAVQKLTAEDRSALNNVIRRAWEKLRGTPAQIPHAEHRELHLMIYRRLENPFVTGLLEAYWEAYEAVGLNVYADYHYLEEVWGYHQKMVEAICNQDYEAGYHALLEHTDLITQRPPSAT
;
A
#
# COMPACT_ATOMS: atom_id res chain seq x y z
N MET A 1 9.16 -10.90 -31.68
CA MET A 1 9.81 -9.60 -31.99
C MET A 1 9.71 -8.76 -30.72
N SER A 2 10.80 -8.70 -29.97
CA SER A 2 10.87 -7.98 -28.70
C SER A 2 10.77 -6.48 -28.98
N ARG A 3 9.82 -5.78 -28.34
CA ARG A 3 9.80 -4.33 -28.36
C ARG A 3 11.00 -3.87 -27.53
N GLU A 4 11.98 -3.22 -28.14
CA GLU A 4 13.02 -2.51 -27.39
C GLU A 4 12.34 -1.40 -26.59
N HIS A 5 12.07 -1.67 -25.31
CA HIS A 5 11.74 -0.61 -24.37
C HIS A 5 13.02 0.19 -24.18
N ASN A 6 12.98 1.48 -24.54
CA ASN A 6 14.06 2.43 -24.29
C ASN A 6 14.23 2.56 -22.77
N SER A 7 15.00 1.64 -22.20
CA SER A 7 15.10 1.41 -20.77
C SER A 7 16.01 2.49 -20.20
N PRO A 8 15.60 3.21 -19.14
CA PRO A 8 16.43 4.25 -18.56
C PRO A 8 17.80 3.67 -18.14
N ASP A 9 18.87 4.46 -18.31
CA ASP A 9 20.26 4.08 -18.01
C ASP A 9 20.51 3.64 -16.55
N LEU A 10 19.49 3.75 -15.70
CA LEU A 10 19.48 3.39 -14.28
C LEU A 10 19.23 1.89 -14.02
N LEU A 11 18.81 1.10 -15.02
CA LEU A 11 18.51 -0.32 -14.82
C LEU A 11 19.76 -1.19 -14.97
N SER A 12 19.92 -2.20 -14.11
CA SER A 12 20.93 -3.24 -14.30
C SER A 12 20.60 -4.11 -15.51
N GLU A 13 21.56 -4.88 -16.01
CA GLU A 13 21.38 -5.79 -17.15
C GLU A 13 20.25 -6.79 -16.89
N PHE A 14 20.19 -7.36 -15.68
CA PHE A 14 19.11 -8.26 -15.28
C PHE A 14 17.75 -7.56 -15.26
N LEU A 15 17.65 -6.32 -14.77
CA LEU A 15 16.37 -5.59 -14.78
C LEU A 15 15.93 -5.25 -16.21
N ARG A 16 16.86 -4.85 -17.09
CA ARG A 16 16.59 -4.66 -18.52
C ARG A 16 16.11 -5.96 -19.17
N TYR A 17 16.71 -7.09 -18.80
CA TYR A 17 16.27 -8.41 -19.26
C TYR A 17 14.82 -8.70 -18.86
N LEU A 18 14.44 -8.45 -17.60
CA LEU A 18 13.08 -8.65 -17.09
C LEU A 18 12.04 -7.80 -17.83
N VAL A 19 12.38 -6.57 -18.20
CA VAL A 19 11.50 -5.65 -18.96
C VAL A 19 11.27 -6.18 -20.37
N ASN A 20 12.33 -6.66 -21.05
CA ASN A 20 12.26 -7.07 -22.45
C ASN A 20 11.69 -8.49 -22.67
N HIS A 21 11.49 -9.27 -21.61
CA HIS A 21 10.99 -10.65 -21.66
C HIS A 21 9.63 -10.79 -20.97
N GLU A 22 8.59 -10.21 -21.57
CA GLU A 22 7.20 -10.22 -21.06
C GLU A 22 6.61 -11.63 -20.88
N GLN A 23 7.10 -12.63 -21.63
CA GLN A 23 6.64 -14.02 -21.56
C GLN A 23 6.99 -14.72 -20.22
N ALA A 24 7.74 -14.07 -19.33
CA ALA A 24 8.18 -14.59 -18.04
C ALA A 24 7.20 -14.37 -16.87
N GLU A 25 6.01 -13.82 -17.12
CA GLU A 25 4.97 -13.74 -16.07
C GLU A 25 4.44 -15.13 -15.67
N ASP A 26 4.29 -16.02 -16.65
CA ASP A 26 3.74 -17.36 -16.46
C ASP A 26 4.79 -18.49 -16.55
N GLN A 27 6.03 -18.15 -16.95
CA GLN A 27 7.11 -19.11 -17.16
C GLN A 27 8.29 -18.81 -16.22
N SER A 28 9.00 -19.87 -15.82
CA SER A 28 10.28 -19.68 -15.13
C SER A 28 11.24 -18.96 -16.06
N LEU A 29 11.94 -17.95 -15.53
CA LEU A 29 13.13 -17.39 -16.16
C LEU A 29 14.21 -18.48 -16.29
N PRO A 30 15.16 -18.31 -17.23
CA PRO A 30 16.28 -19.23 -17.38
C PRO A 30 17.14 -19.34 -16.11
N SER A 31 18.01 -20.35 -16.06
CA SER A 31 18.92 -20.50 -14.93
C SER A 31 19.91 -19.33 -14.87
N LEU A 32 20.52 -19.10 -13.71
CA LEU A 32 21.58 -18.09 -13.58
C LEU A 32 22.77 -18.34 -14.52
N ALA A 33 23.05 -19.59 -14.87
CA ALA A 33 24.12 -19.92 -15.81
C ALA A 33 23.74 -19.49 -17.23
N ASP A 34 22.51 -19.77 -17.67
CA ASP A 34 22.02 -19.39 -18.99
C ASP A 34 21.92 -17.87 -19.13
N LEU A 35 21.36 -17.21 -18.11
CA LEU A 35 21.29 -15.74 -18.05
C LEU A 35 22.67 -15.09 -18.04
N SER A 36 23.65 -15.70 -17.36
CA SER A 36 25.03 -15.20 -17.36
C SER A 36 25.65 -15.26 -18.75
N GLN A 37 25.42 -16.36 -19.49
CA GLN A 37 25.88 -16.52 -20.86
C GLN A 37 25.17 -15.54 -21.82
N GLU A 38 23.86 -15.36 -21.67
CA GLU A 38 23.05 -14.48 -22.51
C GLU A 38 23.40 -13.00 -22.32
N LEU A 39 23.52 -12.57 -21.06
CA LEU A 39 23.76 -11.17 -20.70
C LEU A 39 25.25 -10.79 -20.75
N GLY A 40 26.16 -11.76 -20.83
CA GLY A 40 27.61 -11.51 -20.73
C GLY A 40 28.05 -11.01 -19.34
N VAL A 41 27.21 -11.19 -18.32
CA VAL A 41 27.47 -10.78 -16.93
C VAL A 41 27.92 -11.98 -16.12
N GLY A 42 28.96 -11.84 -15.31
CA GLY A 42 29.44 -12.93 -14.45
C GLY A 42 28.38 -13.39 -13.43
N ILE A 43 28.30 -14.70 -13.16
CA ILE A 43 27.30 -15.31 -12.27
C ILE A 43 27.22 -14.63 -10.89
N ALA A 44 28.35 -14.20 -10.33
CA ALA A 44 28.38 -13.51 -9.05
C ALA A 44 27.64 -12.16 -9.10
N ALA A 45 27.96 -11.32 -10.09
CA ALA A 45 27.28 -10.04 -10.30
C ALA A 45 25.78 -10.24 -10.61
N LEU A 46 25.44 -11.28 -11.40
CA LEU A 46 24.04 -11.60 -11.68
C LEU A 46 23.25 -12.00 -10.42
N ARG A 47 23.89 -12.70 -9.47
CA ARG A 47 23.27 -12.99 -8.17
C ARG A 47 22.99 -11.72 -7.37
N GLU A 48 23.90 -10.75 -7.38
CA GLU A 48 23.69 -9.47 -6.70
C GLU A 48 22.50 -8.71 -7.31
N GLN A 49 22.43 -8.64 -8.64
CA GLN A 49 21.30 -8.02 -9.34
C GLN A 49 19.98 -8.75 -9.06
N LEU A 50 20.02 -10.09 -8.97
CA LEU A 50 18.86 -10.89 -8.60
C LEU A 50 18.39 -10.56 -7.17
N GLU A 51 19.29 -10.43 -6.20
CA GLU A 51 18.90 -10.09 -4.82
C GLU A 51 18.29 -8.68 -4.74
N VAL A 52 18.78 -7.72 -5.51
CA VAL A 52 18.15 -6.40 -5.64
C VAL A 52 16.74 -6.52 -6.23
N ALA A 53 16.58 -7.27 -7.33
CA ALA A 53 15.27 -7.49 -7.94
C ALA A 53 14.28 -8.18 -6.98
N ARG A 54 14.76 -9.11 -6.15
CA ARG A 54 13.98 -9.77 -5.10
C ARG A 54 13.57 -8.81 -3.99
N ALA A 55 14.49 -7.96 -3.53
CA ALA A 55 14.21 -6.95 -2.50
C ALA A 55 13.15 -5.95 -2.98
N LEU A 56 13.22 -5.55 -4.25
CA LEU A 56 12.22 -4.70 -4.91
C LEU A 56 10.93 -5.46 -5.27
N GLY A 57 10.85 -6.76 -5.01
CA GLY A 57 9.68 -7.60 -5.28
C GLY A 57 9.34 -7.82 -6.75
N LEU A 58 10.30 -7.59 -7.65
CA LEU A 58 10.17 -7.75 -9.10
C LEU A 58 10.21 -9.22 -9.53
N VAL A 59 10.81 -10.07 -8.71
CA VAL A 59 10.91 -11.52 -8.93
C VAL A 59 10.67 -12.30 -7.64
N GLU A 60 10.26 -13.55 -7.78
CA GLU A 60 10.32 -14.54 -6.71
C GLU A 60 11.29 -15.67 -7.08
N VAL A 61 11.93 -16.26 -6.07
CA VAL A 61 12.79 -17.44 -6.23
C VAL A 61 12.21 -18.55 -5.40
N ARG A 62 11.80 -19.64 -6.05
CA ARG A 62 11.19 -20.80 -5.39
C ARG A 62 12.01 -22.06 -5.65
N PRO A 63 12.27 -22.90 -4.62
CA PRO A 63 12.93 -24.19 -4.80
C PRO A 63 12.21 -25.03 -5.86
N ARG A 64 12.97 -25.66 -6.77
CA ARG A 64 12.49 -26.52 -7.88
C ARG A 64 11.64 -25.83 -8.96
N ILE A 65 11.16 -24.61 -8.71
CA ILE A 65 10.35 -23.83 -9.64
C ILE A 65 11.22 -22.81 -10.41
N GLY A 66 12.33 -22.36 -9.81
CA GLY A 66 13.24 -21.40 -10.42
C GLY A 66 12.90 -19.95 -10.06
N ILE A 67 13.32 -19.04 -10.93
CA ILE A 67 13.11 -17.59 -10.78
C ILE A 67 11.87 -17.23 -11.60
N ARG A 68 10.93 -16.47 -11.05
CA ARG A 68 9.73 -16.00 -11.77
C ARG A 68 9.59 -14.50 -11.64
N ARG A 69 9.13 -13.85 -12.72
CA ARG A 69 8.74 -12.44 -12.66
C ARG A 69 7.45 -12.29 -11.86
N LYS A 70 7.32 -11.19 -11.13
CA LYS A 70 6.08 -10.83 -10.44
C LYS A 70 5.44 -9.64 -11.14
N ALA A 71 4.12 -9.53 -11.03
CA ALA A 71 3.42 -8.28 -11.34
C ALA A 71 4.04 -7.14 -10.51
N TYR A 72 4.18 -5.97 -11.13
CA TYR A 72 4.80 -4.83 -10.48
C TYR A 72 3.99 -4.36 -9.29
N SER A 73 4.66 -4.13 -8.16
CA SER A 73 4.12 -3.50 -6.97
C SER A 73 5.18 -2.56 -6.40
N PHE A 74 4.79 -1.34 -6.03
CA PHE A 74 5.72 -0.38 -5.43
C PHE A 74 5.98 -0.68 -3.95
N LEU A 75 5.06 -1.39 -3.27
CA LEU A 75 5.09 -1.65 -1.83
C LEU A 75 6.45 -2.17 -1.33
N PRO A 76 7.08 -3.21 -1.92
CA PRO A 76 8.33 -3.75 -1.38
C PRO A 76 9.45 -2.71 -1.26
N ALA A 77 9.57 -1.84 -2.25
CA ALA A 77 10.59 -0.79 -2.29
C ALA A 77 10.33 0.29 -1.22
N VAL A 78 9.11 0.84 -1.20
CA VAL A 78 8.77 1.89 -0.24
C VAL A 78 8.73 1.38 1.20
N ARG A 79 8.24 0.16 1.43
CA ARG A 79 8.19 -0.48 2.74
C ARG A 79 9.58 -0.60 3.37
N GLN A 80 10.54 -1.12 2.63
CA GLN A 80 11.90 -1.33 3.16
C GLN A 80 12.58 0.00 3.48
N SER A 81 12.42 1.00 2.62
CA SER A 81 12.93 2.35 2.84
C SER A 81 12.28 3.02 4.06
N LEU A 82 10.95 2.96 4.15
CA LEU A 82 10.19 3.53 5.26
C LEU A 82 10.54 2.86 6.59
N ALA A 83 10.63 1.53 6.63
CA ALA A 83 11.02 0.80 7.83
C ALA A 83 12.41 1.24 8.34
N TYR A 84 13.36 1.45 7.43
CA TYR A 84 14.69 1.98 7.78
C TYR A 84 14.59 3.42 8.32
N ALA A 85 13.83 4.31 7.67
CA ALA A 85 13.64 5.68 8.13
C ALA A 85 13.03 5.76 9.53
N LEU A 86 12.03 4.91 9.83
CA LEU A 86 11.39 4.84 11.14
C LEU A 86 12.31 4.26 12.22
N ALA A 87 13.19 3.34 11.85
CA ALA A 87 14.21 2.82 12.77
C ALA A 87 15.28 3.87 13.12
N LEU A 88 15.59 4.78 12.18
CA LEU A 88 16.50 5.90 12.41
C LEU A 88 15.84 6.98 13.28
N ASP A 89 14.63 7.39 12.92
CA ASP A 89 13.88 8.41 13.66
C ASP A 89 12.37 8.23 13.45
N LYS A 90 11.66 8.01 14.56
CA LYS A 90 10.21 7.81 14.58
C LYS A 90 9.43 9.05 14.12
N THR A 91 10.02 10.24 14.12
CA THR A 91 9.36 11.48 13.63
C THR A 91 9.08 11.44 12.12
N HIS A 92 9.77 10.58 11.37
CA HIS A 92 9.45 10.34 9.96
C HIS A 92 8.05 9.76 9.76
N PHE A 93 7.45 9.15 10.78
CA PHE A 93 6.07 8.69 10.70
C PHE A 93 5.10 9.85 10.46
N GLN A 94 5.28 10.98 11.14
CA GLN A 94 4.43 12.16 10.95
C GLN A 94 4.55 12.71 9.53
N ALA A 95 5.77 12.76 8.98
CA ALA A 95 5.98 13.17 7.59
C ALA A 95 5.31 12.21 6.59
N PHE A 96 5.35 10.90 6.84
CA PHE A 96 4.70 9.92 5.99
C PHE A 96 3.16 9.93 6.14
N ALA A 97 2.65 10.23 7.33
CA ALA A 97 1.22 10.44 7.59
C ALA A 97 0.70 11.69 6.85
N ASP A 98 1.48 12.77 6.83
CA ASP A 98 1.19 13.97 6.05
C ASP A 98 1.17 13.69 4.54
N LEU A 99 2.11 12.90 4.03
CA LEU A 99 2.10 12.46 2.64
C LEU A 99 0.81 11.69 2.30
N ARG A 100 0.41 10.74 3.15
CA ARG A 100 -0.85 10.00 2.99
C ARG A 100 -2.05 10.94 2.96
N LYS A 101 -2.15 11.89 3.89
CA LYS A 101 -3.21 12.92 3.92
C LYS A 101 -3.37 13.59 2.56
N HIS A 102 -2.28 14.09 1.99
CA HIS A 102 -2.31 14.79 0.72
C HIS A 102 -2.71 13.88 -0.45
N ILE A 103 -2.22 12.63 -0.47
CA ILE A 103 -2.60 11.64 -1.48
C ILE A 103 -4.09 11.36 -1.44
N GLU A 104 -4.63 11.04 -0.26
CA GLU A 104 -6.05 10.70 -0.09
C GLU A 104 -6.96 11.87 -0.49
N MET A 105 -6.63 13.08 -0.04
CA MET A 105 -7.40 14.27 -0.40
C MET A 105 -7.36 14.57 -1.91
N THR A 106 -6.20 14.44 -2.54
CA THR A 106 -6.04 14.78 -3.96
C THR A 106 -6.76 13.78 -4.86
N TYR A 107 -6.69 12.49 -4.53
CA TYR A 107 -7.30 11.43 -5.33
C TYR A 107 -8.76 11.13 -4.98
N TRP A 108 -9.34 11.78 -3.96
CA TRP A 108 -10.66 11.46 -3.44
C TRP A 108 -11.73 11.33 -4.54
N HIS A 109 -11.96 12.40 -5.32
CA HIS A 109 -13.03 12.41 -6.32
C HIS A 109 -12.79 11.39 -7.43
N GLU A 110 -11.54 11.23 -7.88
CA GLU A 110 -11.19 10.22 -8.89
C GLU A 110 -11.44 8.80 -8.38
N ALA A 111 -11.09 8.53 -7.12
CA ALA A 111 -11.22 7.23 -6.51
C ALA A 111 -12.69 6.83 -6.30
N VAL A 112 -13.49 7.70 -5.68
CA VAL A 112 -14.87 7.38 -5.30
C VAL A 112 -15.80 7.23 -6.51
N GLN A 113 -15.52 7.96 -7.61
CA GLN A 113 -16.27 7.84 -8.87
C GLN A 113 -16.06 6.48 -9.56
N LYS A 114 -14.92 5.81 -9.33
CA LYS A 114 -14.60 4.50 -9.92
C LYS A 114 -15.19 3.32 -9.12
N LEU A 115 -15.77 3.54 -7.94
CA LEU A 115 -16.30 2.47 -7.10
C LEU A 115 -17.59 1.86 -7.70
N THR A 116 -17.69 0.53 -7.69
CA THR A 116 -18.87 -0.23 -8.13
C THR A 116 -19.90 -0.40 -7.00
N ALA A 117 -21.04 -1.02 -7.31
CA ALA A 117 -22.03 -1.36 -6.28
C ALA A 117 -21.48 -2.36 -5.25
N GLU A 118 -20.65 -3.32 -5.70
CA GLU A 118 -19.96 -4.29 -4.87
C GLU A 118 -18.94 -3.60 -3.95
N ASP A 119 -18.18 -2.62 -4.47
CA ASP A 119 -17.29 -1.77 -3.67
C ASP A 119 -18.07 -1.07 -2.53
N ARG A 120 -19.19 -0.41 -2.86
CA ARG A 120 -20.04 0.30 -1.89
C ARG A 120 -20.63 -0.63 -0.82
N SER A 121 -21.05 -1.83 -1.22
CA SER A 121 -21.52 -2.86 -0.28
C SER A 121 -20.40 -3.35 0.65
N ALA A 122 -19.20 -3.54 0.11
CA ALA A 122 -18.04 -3.92 0.90
C ALA A 122 -17.65 -2.82 1.90
N LEU A 123 -17.65 -1.54 1.51
CA LEU A 123 -17.40 -0.40 2.41
C LEU A 123 -18.41 -0.36 3.57
N ASN A 124 -19.70 -0.55 3.31
CA ASN A 124 -20.71 -0.65 4.37
C ASN A 124 -20.42 -1.80 5.34
N ASN A 125 -19.97 -2.96 4.82
CA ASN A 125 -19.59 -4.09 5.66
C ASN A 125 -18.35 -3.81 6.53
N VAL A 126 -17.40 -3.01 6.04
CA VAL A 126 -16.25 -2.54 6.82
C VAL A 126 -16.74 -1.68 8.00
N ILE A 127 -17.60 -0.69 7.75
CA ILE A 127 -18.19 0.17 8.80
C ILE A 127 -18.94 -0.66 9.83
N ARG A 128 -19.79 -1.60 9.39
CA ARG A 128 -20.56 -2.47 10.29
C ARG A 128 -19.64 -3.27 11.22
N ARG A 129 -18.65 -3.98 10.66
CA ARG A 129 -17.70 -4.77 11.46
C ARG A 129 -16.90 -3.92 12.43
N ALA A 130 -16.56 -2.69 12.03
CA ALA A 130 -15.83 -1.78 12.89
C ALA A 130 -16.65 -1.36 14.11
N TRP A 131 -17.91 -0.98 13.91
CA TRP A 131 -18.81 -0.65 15.01
C TRP A 131 -19.13 -1.85 15.90
N GLU A 132 -19.29 -3.05 15.33
CA GLU A 132 -19.46 -4.29 16.09
C GLU A 132 -18.27 -4.56 17.02
N LYS A 133 -17.03 -4.35 16.54
CA LYS A 133 -15.82 -4.47 17.34
C LYS A 133 -15.74 -3.39 18.42
N LEU A 134 -15.96 -2.13 18.04
CA LEU A 134 -15.80 -0.99 18.96
C LEU A 134 -16.86 -1.00 20.07
N ARG A 135 -18.10 -1.39 19.77
CA ARG A 135 -19.21 -1.47 20.74
C ARG A 135 -19.34 -2.83 21.41
N GLY A 136 -18.46 -3.77 21.06
CA GLY A 136 -18.43 -5.11 21.64
C GLY A 136 -18.05 -5.12 23.13
N THR A 137 -18.20 -6.28 23.77
CA THR A 137 -17.74 -6.50 25.15
C THR A 137 -16.84 -7.74 25.20
N PRO A 138 -15.51 -7.59 25.39
CA PRO A 138 -14.79 -6.32 25.53
C PRO A 138 -14.73 -5.53 24.21
N ALA A 139 -14.59 -4.21 24.32
CA ALA A 139 -14.39 -3.33 23.16
C ALA A 139 -13.06 -3.64 22.48
N GLN A 140 -13.06 -3.63 21.14
CA GLN A 140 -11.90 -3.94 20.31
C GLN A 140 -11.62 -2.79 19.34
N ILE A 141 -10.36 -2.39 19.23
CA ILE A 141 -9.93 -1.37 18.27
C ILE A 141 -10.04 -1.95 16.86
N PRO A 142 -10.85 -1.38 15.95
CA PRO A 142 -11.07 -1.94 14.61
C PRO A 142 -9.94 -1.60 13.64
N HIS A 143 -8.70 -1.95 14.00
CA HIS A 143 -7.51 -1.58 13.23
C HIS A 143 -7.53 -2.14 11.80
N ALA A 144 -7.86 -3.43 11.66
CA ALA A 144 -7.92 -4.08 10.35
C ALA A 144 -8.96 -3.42 9.44
N GLU A 145 -10.12 -3.06 9.99
CA GLU A 145 -11.18 -2.34 9.28
C GLU A 145 -10.74 -0.93 8.89
N HIS A 146 -9.96 -0.23 9.72
CA HIS A 146 -9.45 1.10 9.39
C HIS A 146 -8.53 1.05 8.16
N ARG A 147 -7.58 0.10 8.16
CA ARG A 147 -6.73 -0.18 7.00
C ARG A 147 -7.56 -0.55 5.76
N GLU A 148 -8.48 -1.49 5.92
CA GLU A 148 -9.30 -2.00 4.82
C GLU A 148 -10.14 -0.90 4.19
N LEU A 149 -10.73 -0.01 4.99
CA LEU A 149 -11.55 1.10 4.52
C LEU A 149 -10.76 2.00 3.56
N HIS A 150 -9.62 2.53 4.01
CA HIS A 150 -8.83 3.46 3.22
C HIS A 150 -8.28 2.79 1.96
N LEU A 151 -7.73 1.58 2.05
CA LEU A 151 -7.28 0.86 0.85
C LEU A 151 -8.42 0.58 -0.14
N MET A 152 -9.62 0.28 0.35
CA MET A 152 -10.77 -0.02 -0.50
C MET A 152 -11.27 1.19 -1.28
N ILE A 153 -11.27 2.39 -0.67
CA ILE A 153 -11.68 3.64 -1.34
C ILE A 153 -10.80 3.90 -2.58
N TYR A 154 -9.50 3.65 -2.50
CA TYR A 154 -8.54 3.96 -3.57
C TYR A 154 -8.20 2.77 -4.49
N ARG A 155 -8.77 1.57 -4.26
CA ARG A 155 -8.36 0.32 -4.94
C ARG A 155 -8.56 0.33 -6.47
N ARG A 156 -9.45 1.18 -6.97
CA ARG A 156 -9.80 1.28 -8.39
C ARG A 156 -9.00 2.36 -9.14
N LEU A 157 -8.04 3.03 -8.50
CA LEU A 157 -7.21 4.04 -9.16
C LEU A 157 -6.29 3.47 -10.24
N GLU A 158 -5.96 2.17 -10.16
CA GLU A 158 -4.98 1.51 -11.05
C GLU A 158 -3.59 2.20 -11.02
N ASN A 159 -3.27 2.87 -9.91
CA ASN A 159 -1.99 3.53 -9.69
C ASN A 159 -1.16 2.76 -8.65
N PRO A 160 -0.17 1.95 -9.07
CA PRO A 160 0.60 1.10 -8.16
C PRO A 160 1.44 1.89 -7.16
N PHE A 161 1.77 3.16 -7.45
CA PHE A 161 2.52 4.02 -6.53
C PHE A 161 1.63 4.51 -5.39
N VAL A 162 0.41 4.96 -5.70
CA VAL A 162 -0.58 5.34 -4.68
C VAL A 162 -0.90 4.15 -3.80
N THR A 163 -1.22 3.00 -4.38
CA THR A 163 -1.50 1.77 -3.62
C THR A 163 -0.32 1.39 -2.72
N GLY A 164 0.91 1.35 -3.26
CA GLY A 164 2.08 0.99 -2.47
C GLY A 164 2.38 1.97 -1.32
N LEU A 165 2.14 3.26 -1.53
CA LEU A 165 2.30 4.30 -0.49
C LEU A 165 1.26 4.14 0.62
N LEU A 166 -0.01 3.93 0.27
CA LEU A 166 -1.08 3.72 1.24
C LEU A 166 -0.88 2.41 2.03
N GLU A 167 -0.48 1.32 1.35
CA GLU A 167 -0.16 0.05 2.01
C GLU A 167 1.00 0.19 2.98
N ALA A 168 2.08 0.86 2.57
CA ALA A 168 3.25 1.09 3.42
C ALA A 168 2.92 1.94 4.66
N TYR A 169 1.99 2.91 4.54
CA TYR A 169 1.53 3.70 5.67
C TYR A 169 0.91 2.80 6.74
N TRP A 170 0.07 1.84 6.34
CA TRP A 170 -0.60 0.96 7.30
C TRP A 170 0.34 -0.02 7.98
N GLU A 171 1.36 -0.52 7.28
CA GLU A 171 2.41 -1.32 7.91
C GLU A 171 3.25 -0.50 8.90
N ALA A 172 3.55 0.75 8.56
CA ALA A 172 4.21 1.68 9.48
C ALA A 172 3.34 2.00 10.70
N TYR A 173 2.04 2.23 10.49
CA TYR A 173 1.06 2.53 11.54
C TYR A 173 1.01 1.41 12.60
N GLU A 174 1.04 0.15 12.15
CA GLU A 174 1.14 -1.02 13.03
C GLU A 174 2.48 -1.04 13.78
N ALA A 175 3.60 -0.81 13.07
CA ALA A 175 4.94 -0.86 13.64
C ALA A 175 5.19 0.19 14.74
N VAL A 176 4.58 1.38 14.63
CA VAL A 176 4.70 2.44 15.64
C VAL A 176 3.73 2.30 16.82
N GLY A 177 2.88 1.26 16.83
CA GLY A 177 2.00 0.94 17.97
C GLY A 177 0.78 1.85 18.12
N LEU A 178 0.41 2.62 17.09
CA LEU A 178 -0.77 3.50 17.13
C LEU A 178 -2.10 2.75 17.15
N ASN A 179 -2.05 1.43 16.95
CA ASN A 179 -3.15 0.48 17.06
C ASN A 179 -3.36 -0.09 18.48
N VAL A 180 -2.50 0.24 19.45
CA VAL A 180 -2.51 -0.41 20.78
C VAL A 180 -3.38 0.35 21.80
N TYR A 181 -3.39 1.68 21.77
CA TYR A 181 -4.16 2.47 22.74
C TYR A 181 -4.66 3.78 22.14
N ALA A 182 -5.98 3.96 22.18
CA ALA A 182 -6.64 5.22 21.91
C ALA A 182 -7.84 5.35 22.83
N ASP A 183 -8.16 6.59 23.22
CA ASP A 183 -9.34 6.90 24.00
C ASP A 183 -10.62 6.44 23.26
N TYR A 184 -11.60 5.92 24.00
CA TYR A 184 -12.81 5.36 23.41
C TYR A 184 -13.62 6.41 22.63
N HIS A 185 -13.76 7.61 23.21
CA HIS A 185 -14.49 8.71 22.57
C HIS A 185 -13.79 9.14 21.27
N TYR A 186 -12.45 9.23 21.30
CA TYR A 186 -11.67 9.50 20.10
C TYR A 186 -11.91 8.45 19.00
N LEU A 187 -11.98 7.16 19.36
CA LEU A 187 -12.28 6.09 18.39
C LEU A 187 -13.70 6.20 17.84
N GLU A 188 -14.69 6.56 18.67
CA GLU A 188 -16.07 6.79 18.21
C GLU A 188 -16.14 7.96 17.22
N GLU A 189 -15.42 9.06 17.47
CA GLU A 189 -15.35 10.20 16.55
C GLU A 189 -14.72 9.82 15.21
N VAL A 190 -13.56 9.13 15.24
CA VAL A 190 -12.88 8.64 14.02
C VAL A 190 -13.82 7.77 13.19
N TRP A 191 -14.50 6.79 13.82
CA TRP A 191 -15.43 5.90 13.12
C TRP A 191 -16.73 6.60 12.70
N GLY A 192 -17.14 7.64 13.40
CA GLY A 192 -18.23 8.53 12.99
C GLY A 192 -17.93 9.22 11.67
N TYR A 193 -16.71 9.76 11.50
CA TYR A 193 -16.31 10.35 10.21
C TYR A 193 -16.20 9.29 9.10
N HIS A 194 -15.61 8.13 9.37
CA HIS A 194 -15.58 7.04 8.39
C HIS A 194 -16.98 6.61 7.93
N GLN A 195 -17.95 6.55 8.84
CA GLN A 195 -19.33 6.25 8.49
C GLN A 195 -19.92 7.35 7.58
N LYS A 196 -19.75 8.63 7.91
CA LYS A 196 -20.19 9.75 7.06
C LYS A 196 -19.59 9.67 5.65
N MET A 197 -18.29 9.35 5.55
CA MET A 197 -17.60 9.17 4.27
C MET A 197 -18.26 8.05 3.44
N VAL A 198 -18.52 6.89 4.03
CA VAL A 198 -19.13 5.75 3.32
C VAL A 198 -20.58 6.03 2.93
N GLU A 199 -21.37 6.65 3.81
CA GLU A 199 -22.75 7.06 3.51
C GLU A 199 -22.79 8.03 2.32
N ALA A 200 -21.91 9.02 2.31
CA ALA A 200 -21.74 9.97 1.21
C ALA A 200 -21.36 9.28 -0.11
N ILE A 201 -20.39 8.35 -0.09
CA ILE A 201 -20.01 7.54 -1.25
C ILE A 201 -21.21 6.72 -1.77
N CYS A 202 -22.01 6.14 -0.88
CA CYS A 202 -23.17 5.34 -1.25
C CYS A 202 -24.30 6.17 -1.85
N ASN A 203 -24.50 7.39 -1.35
CA ASN A 203 -25.48 8.35 -1.85
C ASN A 203 -24.98 9.15 -3.07
N GLN A 204 -23.73 8.93 -3.51
CA GLN A 204 -23.06 9.68 -4.57
C GLN A 204 -22.91 11.18 -4.27
N ASP A 205 -22.95 11.56 -2.99
CA ASP A 205 -22.64 12.91 -2.51
C ASP A 205 -21.14 13.01 -2.19
N TYR A 206 -20.32 12.99 -3.23
CA TYR A 206 -18.87 12.89 -3.06
C TYR A 206 -18.24 14.11 -2.39
N GLU A 207 -18.88 15.29 -2.48
CA GLU A 207 -18.44 16.50 -1.78
C GLU A 207 -18.65 16.38 -0.27
N ALA A 208 -19.81 15.89 0.19
CA ALA A 208 -20.02 15.64 1.62
C ALA A 208 -19.00 14.63 2.17
N GLY A 209 -18.67 13.60 1.39
CA GLY A 209 -17.64 12.63 1.75
C GLY A 209 -16.24 13.23 1.79
N TYR A 210 -15.91 14.16 0.87
CA TYR A 210 -14.64 14.88 0.89
C TYR A 210 -14.49 15.74 2.13
N HIS A 211 -15.53 16.49 2.50
CA HIS A 211 -15.54 17.28 3.74
C HIS A 211 -15.36 16.39 4.97
N ALA A 212 -16.02 15.23 5.04
CA ALA A 212 -15.83 14.28 6.13
C ALA A 212 -14.38 13.74 6.19
N LEU A 213 -13.71 13.54 5.04
CA LEU A 213 -12.29 13.17 5.00
C LEU A 213 -11.38 14.28 5.53
N LEU A 214 -11.66 15.55 5.20
CA LEU A 214 -10.92 16.70 5.72
C LEU A 214 -10.99 16.75 7.25
N GLU A 215 -12.22 16.71 7.80
CA GLU A 215 -12.47 16.75 9.24
C GLU A 215 -11.84 15.56 9.98
N HIS A 216 -11.96 14.35 9.40
CA HIS A 216 -11.29 13.14 9.90
C HIS A 216 -9.77 13.33 10.01
N THR A 217 -9.15 13.92 9.00
CA THR A 217 -7.69 14.04 8.97
C THR A 217 -7.19 15.09 9.95
N ASP A 218 -7.95 16.15 10.15
CA ASP A 218 -7.64 17.17 11.15
C ASP A 218 -7.78 16.61 12.57
N LEU A 219 -8.77 15.75 12.83
CA LEU A 219 -8.91 15.02 14.10
C LEU A 219 -7.68 14.15 14.39
N ILE A 220 -7.17 13.41 13.40
CA ILE A 220 -5.95 12.58 13.57
C ILE A 220 -4.74 13.45 13.88
N THR A 221 -4.62 14.60 13.23
CA THR A 221 -3.50 15.53 13.43
C THR A 221 -3.50 16.10 14.86
N GLN A 222 -4.69 16.22 15.47
CA GLN A 222 -4.90 16.72 16.83
C GLN A 222 -4.94 15.61 17.88
N ARG A 223 -4.58 14.36 17.53
CA ARG A 223 -4.61 13.22 18.46
C ARG A 223 -3.86 13.58 19.76
N PRO A 224 -4.53 13.50 20.93
CA PRO A 224 -3.86 13.75 22.19
C PRO A 224 -2.73 12.73 22.42
N PRO A 225 -1.59 13.14 22.99
CA PRO A 225 -0.51 12.22 23.31
C PRO A 225 -1.05 11.10 24.21
N SER A 226 -0.69 9.85 23.92
CA SER A 226 -1.03 8.72 24.76
C SER A 226 -0.59 9.00 26.19
N ALA A 227 -1.52 8.93 27.16
CA ALA A 227 -1.17 9.03 28.57
C ALA A 227 -0.17 7.92 28.90
N THR A 228 1.02 8.31 29.33
CA THR A 228 2.10 7.43 29.80
C THR A 228 1.73 6.75 31.10
#